data_AF-A0AA36GQ47-F1
#
_entry.id   AF-A0AA36GQ47-F1
#
_cell.length_a   1.000
_cell.length_b   1.000
_cell.length_c   1.000
_cell.angle_alpha   90.00
_cell.angle_beta   90.00
_cell.angle_gamma   90.00
#
_symmetry.space_group_name_H-M   'P 1'
#
loop_
_entity.id
_entity.type
_entity.pdbx_description
1 polymer ?
#
loop_
_entity_poly.entity_id
_entity_poly.type
_entity_poly.pdbx_seq_one_letter_code
_entity_poly.pdbx_strand_id
1 'polypeptide(L)'
;MAPGMLMRGMIHTTGRRAIIASFATAIASMVAFNMFYVWPRHRKYEQHFKNYDPYNRMREICSAGTGIMHTCPKDLALSYEEKGKEIAPLEE
;
A
#
# COMPACT_ATOMS: atom_id res chain seq x y z
N MET A 1 -50.84 17.15 31.67
CA MET A 1 -51.09 17.01 30.21
C MET A 1 -49.76 16.68 29.56
N ALA A 2 -49.64 15.52 28.91
CA ALA A 2 -48.43 15.20 28.16
C ALA A 2 -48.31 16.17 26.97
N PRO A 3 -47.11 16.68 26.65
CA PRO A 3 -46.94 17.57 25.51
C PRO A 3 -47.32 16.84 24.21
N GLY A 4 -48.16 17.46 23.39
CA GLY A 4 -48.60 16.88 22.13
C GLY A 4 -47.43 16.67 21.17
N MET A 5 -47.30 15.45 20.64
CA MET A 5 -46.30 15.17 19.60
C MET A 5 -46.57 16.02 18.35
N LEU A 6 -45.54 16.73 17.88
CA LEU A 6 -45.56 17.46 16.61
C LEU A 6 -45.70 16.45 15.45
N MET A 7 -46.91 16.29 14.92
CA MET A 7 -47.20 15.33 13.85
C MET A 7 -47.01 15.88 12.42
N ARG A 8 -46.76 17.19 12.27
CA ARG A 8 -46.57 17.82 10.95
C ARG A 8 -45.09 17.84 10.55
N GLY A 9 -44.78 17.37 9.34
CA GLY A 9 -43.41 17.40 8.78
C GLY A 9 -42.49 16.27 9.25
N MET A 10 -43.03 15.26 9.94
CA MET A 10 -42.26 14.16 10.53
C MET A 10 -41.36 13.43 9.51
N ILE A 11 -41.86 13.18 8.29
CA ILE A 11 -41.10 12.51 7.23
C ILE A 11 -39.88 13.35 6.80
N HIS A 12 -40.05 14.66 6.62
CA HIS A 12 -38.95 15.55 6.23
C HIS A 12 -37.89 15.67 7.33
N THR A 13 -38.31 15.75 8.59
CA THR A 13 -37.36 15.81 9.72
C THR A 13 -36.60 14.51 9.90
N THR A 14 -37.26 13.36 9.73
CA THR A 14 -36.62 12.03 9.82
C THR A 14 -35.69 11.80 8.64
N GLY A 15 -36.10 12.16 7.42
CA GLY A 15 -35.27 12.07 6.22
C GLY A 15 -34.01 12.92 6.32
N ARG A 16 -34.12 14.17 6.79
CA ARG A 16 -32.95 15.05 6.97
C ARG A 16 -31.96 14.49 8.00
N ARG A 17 -32.46 13.92 9.11
CA ARG A 17 -31.61 13.25 10.11
C ARG A 17 -30.94 12.01 9.55
N ALA A 18 -31.67 11.19 8.79
CA ALA A 18 -31.14 9.99 8.16
C ALA A 18 -30.01 10.30 7.16
N ILE A 19 -30.18 11.34 6.33
CA ILE A 19 -29.15 11.80 5.38
C ILE A 19 -27.90 12.27 6.11
N ILE A 20 -28.05 13.07 7.17
CA ILE A 20 -26.90 13.54 7.95
C ILE A 20 -26.18 12.36 8.62
N ALA A 21 -26.94 11.44 9.21
CA ALA A 21 -26.37 10.25 9.84
C ALA A 21 -25.63 9.36 8.84
N SER A 22 -26.21 9.08 7.66
CA SER A 22 -25.56 8.25 6.65
C SER A 22 -24.33 8.91 6.03
N PHE A 23 -24.35 10.23 5.84
CA PHE A 23 -23.19 10.95 5.36
C PHE A 23 -22.06 10.96 6.38
N ALA A 24 -22.38 11.15 7.67
CA ALA A 24 -21.40 11.10 8.74
C ALA A 24 -20.77 9.71 8.88
N THR A 25 -21.56 8.63 8.77
CA THR A 25 -21.03 7.27 8.83
C THR A 25 -20.17 6.94 7.60
N ALA A 26 -20.53 7.45 6.42
CA ALA A 26 -19.72 7.29 5.20
C ALA A 26 -18.36 8.00 5.31
N ILE A 27 -18.32 9.22 5.87
CA ILE A 27 -17.05 9.93 6.11
C ILE A 27 -16.22 9.16 7.14
N ALA A 28 -16.84 8.73 8.24
CA ALA A 28 -16.15 8.00 9.30
C ALA A 28 -15.52 6.70 8.78
N SER A 29 -16.24 5.93 7.95
CA SER A 29 -15.71 4.70 7.36
C SER A 29 -14.56 4.98 6.39
N MET A 30 -14.64 6.05 5.58
CA MET A 30 -13.56 6.44 4.68
C MET A 30 -12.29 6.86 5.43
N VAL A 31 -12.42 7.62 6.51
CA VAL A 31 -11.29 8.03 7.36
C VAL A 31 -10.67 6.81 8.03
N ALA A 32 -11.49 5.94 8.63
CA ALA A 32 -11.02 4.71 9.27
C ALA A 32 -10.26 3.81 8.28
N PHE A 33 -10.79 3.60 7.07
CA PHE A 33 -10.12 2.80 6.05
C PHE A 33 -8.76 3.39 5.66
N ASN A 34 -8.67 4.71 5.45
CA ASN A 34 -7.40 5.35 5.11
C ASN A 34 -6.37 5.23 6.24
N MET A 35 -6.78 5.45 7.49
CA MET A 35 -5.88 5.43 8.63
C MET A 35 -5.38 4.02 8.97
N PHE A 36 -6.24 3.01 8.92
CA PHE A 36 -5.90 1.66 9.36
C PHE A 36 -5.40 0.74 8.24
N TYR A 37 -5.76 1.00 6.98
CA TYR A 37 -5.34 0.17 5.85
C TYR A 37 -4.33 0.87 4.95
N VAL A 38 -4.67 2.06 4.45
CA VAL A 38 -3.88 2.72 3.39
C VAL A 38 -2.55 3.26 3.91
N TRP A 39 -2.58 4.09 4.97
CA TRP A 39 -1.37 4.72 5.49
C TRP A 39 -0.33 3.72 6.03
N PRO A 40 -0.70 2.69 6.82
CA PRO A 40 0.28 1.71 7.31
C PRO A 40 0.90 0.92 6.17
N ARG A 41 0.12 0.55 5.16
CA ARG A 41 0.62 -0.12 3.95
C ARG A 41 1.60 0.76 3.20
N HIS A 42 1.23 2.00 2.93
CA HIS A 42 2.11 2.95 2.24
C HIS A 42 3.42 3.14 2.99
N ARG A 43 3.38 3.37 4.30
CA ARG A 43 4.59 3.54 5.12
C ARG A 43 5.47 2.31 5.11
N LYS A 44 4.90 1.10 5.13
CA LYS A 44 5.67 -0.15 5.01
C LYS A 44 6.42 -0.24 3.68
N TYR A 45 5.77 0.08 2.56
CA TYR A 45 6.46 0.10 1.26
C TYR A 45 7.53 1.18 1.21
N GLU A 46 7.24 2.38 1.70
CA GLU A 46 8.21 3.47 1.72
C GLU A 46 9.43 3.12 2.57
N GLN A 47 9.23 2.51 3.74
CA GLN A 47 10.31 2.01 4.60
C GLN A 47 11.11 0.89 3.92
N HIS A 48 10.43 -0.04 3.25
CA HIS A 48 11.08 -1.11 2.51
C HIS A 48 11.99 -0.55 1.41
N PHE A 49 11.46 0.34 0.57
CA PHE A 49 12.18 0.89 -0.58
C PHE A 49 13.23 1.95 -0.23
N LYS A 50 13.14 2.60 0.94
CA LYS A 50 14.15 3.59 1.38
C LYS A 50 15.57 3.03 1.41
N ASN A 51 15.72 1.77 1.82
CA ASN A 51 17.01 1.10 1.96
C ASN A 51 17.09 -0.16 1.08
N TYR A 52 16.20 -0.30 0.08
CA TYR A 52 16.18 -1.48 -0.77
C TYR A 52 17.27 -1.41 -1.82
N ASP A 53 18.34 -2.18 -1.64
CA ASP A 53 19.32 -2.41 -2.69
C ASP A 53 18.93 -3.66 -3.51
N PRO A 54 18.50 -3.47 -4.77
CA PRO A 54 18.08 -4.58 -5.63
C PRO A 54 19.23 -5.54 -5.92
N TYR A 55 20.49 -5.07 -6.03
CA TYR A 55 21.61 -5.92 -6.40
C TYR A 55 22.02 -6.85 -5.25
N ASN A 56 22.02 -6.34 -4.02
CA ASN A 56 22.29 -7.15 -2.83
C ASN A 56 21.18 -8.18 -2.58
N ARG A 57 19.89 -7.82 -2.71
CA ARG A 57 18.81 -8.83 -2.61
C ARG A 57 18.87 -9.88 -3.72
N MET A 58 19.26 -9.51 -4.93
CA MET A 58 19.45 -10.46 -6.03
C MET A 58 20.60 -11.43 -5.74
N ARG A 59 21.72 -10.95 -5.18
CA ARG A 59 22.83 -11.80 -4.73
C ARG A 59 22.38 -12.79 -3.66
N GLU A 60 21.62 -12.34 -2.67
CA GLU A 60 21.09 -13.20 -1.61
C GLU A 60 20.14 -14.28 -2.15
N ILE A 61 19.18 -13.91 -3.02
CA ILE A 61 18.24 -14.87 -3.64
C ILE A 61 19.01 -15.91 -4.46
N CYS A 62 20.04 -15.50 -5.17
CA CYS A 62 20.87 -16.40 -5.95
C CYS A 62 21.80 -17.27 -5.10
N SER A 63 22.21 -16.79 -3.92
CA SER A 63 22.98 -17.58 -2.95
C SER A 63 22.13 -18.63 -2.22
N ALA A 64 20.81 -18.44 -2.14
CA ALA A 64 19.90 -19.36 -1.45
C ALA A 64 19.75 -20.73 -2.12
N GLY A 65 20.24 -20.91 -3.36
CA GLY A 65 20.34 -22.22 -4.03
C GLY A 65 19.00 -22.90 -4.37
N THR A 66 17.88 -22.21 -4.16
CA THR A 66 16.52 -22.75 -4.31
C THR A 66 16.03 -22.80 -5.76
N GLY A 67 16.87 -22.44 -6.75
CA GLY A 67 16.49 -22.45 -8.16
C GLY A 67 15.40 -21.44 -8.53
N ILE A 68 15.10 -20.46 -7.66
CA ILE A 68 14.05 -19.46 -7.87
C ILE A 68 14.34 -18.59 -9.10
N MET A 69 15.61 -18.40 -9.44
CA MET A 69 16.02 -17.68 -10.64
C MET A 69 16.80 -18.61 -11.56
N HIS A 70 16.30 -18.78 -12.78
CA HIS A 70 16.95 -19.56 -13.84
C HIS A 70 18.19 -18.87 -14.40
N THR A 71 18.27 -17.55 -14.29
CA THR A 71 19.38 -16.70 -14.73
C THR A 71 19.84 -15.84 -13.55
N CYS A 72 20.66 -16.40 -12.68
CA CYS A 72 21.23 -15.64 -11.59
C CYS A 72 22.20 -14.57 -12.14
N PRO A 73 22.53 -13.49 -11.40
CA PRO A 73 23.29 -12.37 -11.94
C PRO A 73 24.70 -12.72 -12.40
N LYS A 74 25.18 -13.96 -12.20
CA LYS A 74 26.35 -14.51 -12.88
C LYS A 74 26.14 -14.58 -14.39
N ASP A 75 24.99 -15.10 -14.84
CA ASP A 75 24.64 -15.18 -16.27
C ASP A 75 24.35 -13.79 -16.84
N LEU A 76 23.76 -12.90 -16.03
CA LEU A 76 23.56 -11.52 -16.42
C LEU A 76 24.91 -10.81 -16.56
N ALA A 77 25.81 -10.92 -15.58
CA ALA A 77 27.15 -10.34 -15.65
C ALA A 77 27.94 -10.87 -16.85
N LEU A 78 27.93 -12.19 -17.09
CA LEU A 78 28.50 -12.82 -18.29
C LEU A 78 27.90 -12.21 -19.58
N SER A 79 26.59 -12.02 -19.66
CA SER A 79 25.94 -11.42 -20.83
C SER A 79 26.26 -9.93 -21.03
N TYR A 80 26.64 -9.21 -19.97
CA TYR A 80 27.08 -7.81 -20.04
C TYR A 80 28.55 -7.71 -20.43
N GLU A 81 29.39 -8.63 -19.95
CA GLU A 81 30.78 -8.82 -20.40
C GLU A 81 30.84 -9.20 -21.89
N GLU A 82 30.00 -10.14 -22.34
CA GLU A 82 29.86 -10.51 -23.76
C GLU A 82 29.44 -9.33 -24.66
N LYS A 83 28.71 -8.37 -24.09
CA LYS A 83 28.25 -7.15 -24.79
C LYS A 83 29.18 -5.96 -24.62
N GLY A 84 30.34 -6.14 -23.98
CA GLY A 84 31.35 -5.09 -23.78
C GLY A 84 30.87 -3.92 -22.94
N LYS A 85 29.90 -4.13 -22.03
CA LYS A 85 29.39 -3.08 -21.15
C LYS A 85 30.01 -3.23 -19.77
N GLU A 86 30.81 -2.25 -19.35
CA GLU A 86 31.42 -2.23 -18.03
C GLU A 86 30.35 -2.15 -16.93
N ILE A 87 30.39 -3.10 -16.01
CA ILE A 87 29.56 -3.10 -14.81
C ILE A 87 30.31 -2.26 -13.77
N ALA A 88 29.68 -1.20 -13.27
CA ALA A 88 30.29 -0.35 -12.25
C ALA A 88 30.72 -1.20 -11.04
N PRO A 89 31.94 -1.01 -10.51
CA PRO A 89 32.38 -1.73 -9.33
C PRO A 89 31.46 -1.37 -8.16
N LEU A 90 30.98 -2.40 -7.46
CA LEU A 90 30.24 -2.24 -6.22
C LEU A 90 31.27 -1.91 -5.14
N GLU A 91 31.35 -0.63 -4.76
CA GLU A 91 32.08 -0.22 -3.56
C GLU A 91 31.45 -0.92 -2.34
N GLU A 92 32.31 -1.52 -1.51
CA GLU A 92 31.95 -2.37 -0.35
C GLU A 92 31.24 -1.61 0.77
#